data_AF-A0A367JDG7-F1
#
_entry.id   AF-A0A367JDG7-F1
#
_cell.length_a   1.000
_cell.length_b   1.000
_cell.length_c   1.000
_cell.angle_alpha   90.00
_cell.angle_beta   90.00
_cell.angle_gamma   90.00
#
_symmetry.space_group_name_H-M   'P 1'
#
loop_
_entity.id
_entity.type
_entity.pdbx_description
1 polymer ?
#
loop_
_entity_poly.entity_id
_entity_poly.type
_entity_poly.pdbx_seq_one_letter_code
_entity_poly.pdbx_strand_id
1 'polypeptide(L)'
;MLDHLIGKPSTSWKRIQVLLTLIIGWHIVLNGKTRQLPNIIQNINKKSVGGSPWRIVFGAWLFQYFVKNIFLLIGLNAPDPLARSYSRSFYRATWILTALDAGFFTAMPLKPKWARDFFSILFSVYYLIFADAAEEKVRRIRATISIEQMRCSWEKGYQNMFLRTFSRIMFQPRMNIRDTIIIDRPNDKPPTEIYRYYARSPETFSDNDTIILNIPGGGFVAMPPPCHEDPITHWAKHTGLPVISINYKKAPEYSFPWPIEECFDIYTSIVQTKGKVIGLSGKKNINIIVIGDSA
;
A
#
# COMPACT_ATOMS: atom_id res chain seq x y z
N MET A 1 -11.82 -10.78 -15.03
CA MET A 1 -12.19 -9.66 -14.11
C MET A 1 -13.00 -10.14 -12.91
N LEU A 2 -14.07 -10.92 -13.11
CA LEU A 2 -14.91 -11.44 -12.01
C LEU A 2 -14.19 -12.48 -11.13
N ASP A 3 -13.24 -13.22 -11.70
CA ASP A 3 -12.53 -14.31 -11.04
C ASP A 3 -11.71 -13.86 -9.82
N HIS A 4 -11.12 -12.65 -9.89
CA HIS A 4 -10.40 -12.04 -8.77
C HIS A 4 -11.34 -11.63 -7.63
N LEU A 5 -12.56 -11.17 -7.96
CA LEU A 5 -13.60 -10.83 -6.99
C LEU A 5 -14.11 -12.09 -6.27
N ILE A 6 -14.22 -13.21 -7.00
CA ILE A 6 -14.57 -14.52 -6.44
C ILE A 6 -13.41 -15.12 -5.61
N GLY A 7 -12.18 -14.67 -5.83
CA GLY A 7 -10.99 -15.07 -5.06
C GLY A 7 -10.37 -16.39 -5.54
N LYS A 8 -10.66 -16.80 -6.78
CA LYS A 8 -9.92 -17.87 -7.47
C LYS A 8 -9.76 -17.49 -8.93
N PRO A 9 -8.54 -17.17 -9.41
CA PRO A 9 -8.31 -17.05 -10.84
C PRO A 9 -8.64 -18.39 -11.49
N SER A 10 -9.66 -18.43 -12.35
CA SER A 10 -10.07 -19.64 -13.06
C SER A 10 -9.69 -19.49 -14.52
N THR A 11 -8.80 -20.35 -14.98
CA THR A 11 -8.38 -20.39 -16.39
C THR A 11 -9.56 -20.64 -17.32
N SER A 12 -10.55 -21.45 -16.90
CA SER A 12 -11.78 -21.69 -17.65
C SER A 12 -12.64 -20.44 -17.80
N TRP A 13 -12.82 -19.66 -16.73
CA TRP A 13 -13.58 -18.41 -16.80
C TRP A 13 -12.87 -17.37 -17.66
N LYS A 14 -11.55 -17.24 -17.51
CA LYS A 14 -10.74 -16.36 -18.36
C LYS A 14 -10.85 -16.74 -19.84
N ARG A 15 -10.85 -18.03 -20.18
CA ARG A 15 -11.08 -18.53 -21.56
C ARG A 15 -12.45 -18.10 -22.09
N ILE A 16 -13.52 -18.30 -21.31
CA ILE A 16 -14.88 -17.89 -21.70
C ILE A 16 -14.95 -16.38 -21.93
N GLN A 17 -14.37 -15.59 -21.02
CA GLN A 17 -14.33 -14.13 -21.14
C GLN A 17 -13.62 -13.68 -22.44
N VAL A 18 -12.46 -14.26 -22.75
CA VAL A 18 -11.71 -13.96 -23.98
C VAL A 18 -12.53 -14.36 -25.21
N LEU A 19 -13.13 -15.55 -25.23
CA LEU A 19 -13.95 -16.02 -26.34
C LEU A 19 -15.14 -15.09 -26.60
N LEU A 20 -15.90 -14.74 -25.55
CA LEU A 20 -17.03 -13.82 -25.66
C LEU A 20 -16.61 -12.45 -26.18
N THR A 21 -15.48 -11.92 -25.70
CA THR A 21 -14.96 -10.62 -26.13
C THR A 21 -14.57 -10.64 -27.61
N LEU A 22 -13.92 -11.72 -28.07
CA LEU A 22 -13.54 -11.90 -29.47
C LEU A 22 -14.77 -12.09 -30.37
N ILE A 23 -15.74 -12.91 -29.96
CA ILE A 23 -16.95 -13.18 -30.75
C ILE A 23 -17.79 -11.90 -30.89
N ILE A 24 -18.07 -11.22 -29.76
CA ILE A 24 -18.85 -9.97 -29.76
C ILE A 24 -18.08 -8.88 -30.50
N GLY A 25 -16.79 -8.73 -30.25
CA GLY A 25 -15.94 -7.75 -30.91
C GLY A 25 -15.91 -7.94 -32.43
N TRP A 26 -15.69 -9.17 -32.89
CA TRP A 26 -15.63 -9.48 -34.32
C TRP A 26 -17.00 -9.31 -35.00
N HIS A 27 -18.09 -9.67 -34.30
CA HIS A 27 -19.44 -9.39 -34.77
C HIS A 27 -19.67 -7.87 -34.95
N ILE A 28 -19.19 -7.03 -34.04
CA ILE A 28 -19.26 -5.57 -34.16
C ILE A 28 -18.41 -5.06 -35.33
N VAL A 29 -17.21 -5.60 -35.57
CA VAL A 29 -16.37 -5.22 -36.72
C VAL A 29 -17.07 -5.53 -38.04
N LEU A 30 -17.68 -6.72 -38.17
CA LEU A 30 -18.33 -7.17 -39.40
C LEU A 30 -19.68 -6.45 -39.64
N ASN A 31 -20.54 -6.43 -38.62
CA ASN A 31 -21.95 -6.03 -38.75
C ASN A 31 -22.25 -4.63 -38.19
N GLY A 32 -21.31 -3.99 -37.49
CA GLY A 32 -21.53 -2.69 -36.84
C GLY A 32 -21.77 -1.58 -37.86
N LYS A 33 -22.88 -0.86 -37.70
CA LYS A 33 -23.25 0.25 -38.59
C LYS A 33 -22.61 1.54 -38.11
N THR A 34 -21.86 2.23 -38.98
CA THR A 34 -21.21 3.50 -38.63
C THR A 34 -22.19 4.58 -38.16
N ARG A 35 -23.46 4.53 -38.60
CA ARG A 35 -24.53 5.46 -38.18
C ARG A 35 -24.89 5.40 -36.69
N GLN A 36 -24.57 4.31 -36.01
CA GLN A 36 -24.86 4.13 -34.58
C GLN A 36 -23.70 4.60 -33.68
N LEU A 37 -22.58 5.04 -34.26
CA LEU A 37 -21.41 5.52 -33.53
C LEU A 37 -21.49 7.03 -33.26
N PRO A 38 -20.76 7.57 -32.28
CA PRO A 38 -20.70 9.01 -32.01
C PRO A 38 -20.34 9.84 -33.25
N ASN A 39 -20.92 11.05 -33.36
CA ASN A 39 -20.79 11.94 -34.52
C ASN A 39 -19.33 12.20 -34.96
N ILE A 40 -18.40 12.20 -34.00
CA ILE A 40 -16.96 12.37 -34.26
C ILE A 40 -16.43 11.25 -35.17
N ILE A 41 -16.74 9.99 -34.85
CA ILE A 41 -16.29 8.82 -35.63
C ILE A 41 -16.94 8.82 -37.01
N GLN A 42 -18.21 9.24 -37.12
CA GLN A 42 -18.90 9.36 -38.40
C GLN A 42 -18.25 10.41 -39.32
N ASN A 43 -17.83 11.55 -38.76
CA ASN A 43 -17.17 12.61 -39.52
C ASN A 43 -15.78 12.17 -40.03
N ILE A 44 -15.02 11.45 -39.20
CA ILE A 44 -13.74 10.84 -39.62
C ILE A 44 -13.97 9.84 -40.75
N ASN A 45 -15.03 9.03 -40.64
CA ASN A 45 -15.41 8.04 -41.63
C ASN A 45 -15.78 8.66 -42.99
N LYS A 46 -16.50 9.78 -42.99
CA LYS A 46 -16.89 10.52 -44.21
C LYS A 46 -15.69 11.12 -44.94
N LYS A 47 -14.64 11.50 -44.21
CA LYS A 47 -13.41 12.08 -44.78
C LYS A 47 -12.40 11.05 -45.28
N SER A 48 -12.63 9.76 -44.99
CA SER A 48 -11.68 8.69 -45.31
C SER A 48 -12.09 7.98 -46.60
N VAL A 49 -11.14 7.82 -47.53
CA VAL A 49 -11.34 7.09 -48.79
C VAL A 49 -11.04 5.61 -48.53
N GLY A 50 -11.97 4.71 -48.86
CA GLY A 50 -11.71 3.26 -48.89
C GLY A 50 -12.27 2.40 -47.76
N GLY A 51 -13.18 2.91 -46.92
CA GLY A 51 -13.91 2.06 -45.97
C GLY A 51 -14.14 2.71 -44.62
N SER A 52 -14.33 1.89 -43.58
CA SER A 52 -14.53 2.37 -42.21
C SER A 52 -13.27 2.25 -41.36
N PRO A 53 -12.47 3.32 -41.16
CA PRO A 53 -11.18 3.24 -40.45
C PRO A 53 -11.30 2.69 -39.03
N TRP A 54 -12.42 2.98 -38.37
CA TRP A 54 -12.70 2.44 -37.04
C TRP A 54 -12.76 0.91 -37.01
N ARG A 55 -13.20 0.25 -38.10
CA ARG A 55 -13.21 -1.22 -38.22
C ARG A 55 -11.80 -1.78 -38.32
N ILE A 56 -10.91 -1.08 -39.03
CA ILE A 56 -9.51 -1.49 -39.15
C ILE A 56 -8.81 -1.36 -37.81
N VAL A 57 -8.96 -0.22 -37.13
CA VAL A 57 -8.36 0.01 -35.81
C VAL A 57 -8.91 -0.98 -34.77
N PHE A 58 -10.23 -1.13 -34.70
CA PHE A 58 -10.86 -2.04 -33.75
C PHE A 58 -10.54 -3.50 -34.06
N GLY A 59 -10.53 -3.88 -35.35
CA GLY A 59 -10.10 -5.21 -35.80
C GLY A 59 -8.64 -5.50 -35.46
N ALA A 60 -7.74 -4.52 -35.63
CA ALA A 60 -6.35 -4.66 -35.23
C ALA A 60 -6.18 -4.85 -33.72
N TRP A 61 -6.93 -4.10 -32.90
CA TRP A 61 -6.94 -4.29 -31.44
C TRP A 61 -7.49 -5.66 -31.03
N LEU A 62 -8.55 -6.14 -31.68
CA LEU A 62 -9.09 -7.49 -31.45
C LEU A 62 -8.11 -8.58 -31.86
N PHE A 63 -7.42 -8.41 -32.99
CA PHE A 63 -6.39 -9.34 -33.43
C PHE A 63 -5.20 -9.36 -32.46
N GLN A 64 -4.74 -8.20 -32.00
CA GLN A 64 -3.71 -8.12 -30.96
C GLN A 64 -4.17 -8.80 -29.66
N TYR A 65 -5.44 -8.63 -29.28
CA TYR A 65 -6.02 -9.30 -28.11
C TYR A 65 -6.10 -10.82 -28.29
N PHE A 66 -6.43 -11.30 -29.49
CA PHE A 66 -6.41 -12.73 -29.84
C PHE A 66 -4.98 -13.30 -29.71
N VAL A 67 -3.99 -12.67 -30.35
CA VAL A 67 -2.59 -13.13 -30.32
C VAL A 67 -2.08 -13.21 -28.88
N LYS A 68 -2.40 -12.21 -28.03
CA LYS A 68 -2.02 -12.23 -26.61
C LYS A 68 -2.64 -13.39 -25.81
N ASN A 69 -3.79 -13.91 -26.23
CA ASN A 69 -4.52 -14.95 -25.51
C ASN A 69 -4.54 -16.31 -26.24
N ILE A 70 -3.81 -16.47 -27.33
CA ILE A 70 -3.86 -17.69 -28.15
C ILE A 70 -3.47 -18.95 -27.36
N PHE A 71 -2.43 -18.88 -26.52
CA PHE A 71 -2.04 -19.99 -25.64
C PHE A 71 -3.06 -20.29 -24.55
N LEU A 72 -3.77 -19.27 -24.06
CA LEU A 72 -4.87 -19.49 -23.12
C LEU A 72 -6.01 -20.26 -23.79
N LEU A 73 -6.34 -19.92 -25.04
CA LEU A 73 -7.43 -20.53 -25.82
C LEU A 73 -7.12 -21.97 -26.22
N ILE A 74 -5.90 -22.24 -26.68
CA ILE A 74 -5.44 -23.59 -27.07
C ILE A 74 -5.10 -24.44 -25.84
N GLY A 75 -4.95 -23.81 -24.67
CA GLY A 75 -4.67 -24.49 -23.41
C GLY A 75 -3.20 -24.83 -23.17
N LEU A 76 -2.30 -24.13 -23.85
CA LEU A 76 -0.84 -24.22 -23.68
C LEU A 76 -0.29 -23.31 -22.58
N ASN A 77 -1.14 -22.60 -21.84
CA ASN A 77 -0.70 -21.79 -20.71
C ASN A 77 -0.19 -22.67 -19.57
N ALA A 78 0.95 -22.28 -19.00
CA ALA A 78 1.46 -22.88 -17.79
C ALA A 78 0.41 -22.80 -16.66
N PRO A 79 0.23 -23.87 -15.86
CA PRO A 79 -0.61 -23.80 -14.69
C PRO A 79 -0.03 -22.77 -13.73
N ASP A 80 -0.90 -21.97 -13.10
CA ASP A 80 -0.48 -21.06 -12.04
C ASP A 80 0.04 -21.91 -10.86
N PRO A 81 1.36 -21.83 -10.54
CA PRO A 81 2.00 -22.72 -9.57
C PRO A 81 1.43 -22.52 -8.16
N LEU A 82 0.80 -21.38 -7.89
CA LEU A 82 0.29 -21.05 -6.56
C LEU A 82 -1.21 -21.27 -6.43
N ALA A 83 -1.97 -21.54 -7.50
CA ALA A 83 -3.43 -21.50 -7.55
C ALA A 83 -4.20 -22.30 -6.48
N ARG A 84 -3.54 -23.23 -5.79
CA ARG A 84 -4.13 -24.05 -4.71
C ARG A 84 -3.42 -23.92 -3.36
N SER A 85 -2.35 -23.13 -3.29
CA SER A 85 -1.54 -22.97 -2.08
C SER A 85 -2.17 -22.02 -1.07
N TYR A 86 -3.09 -21.14 -1.52
CA TYR A 86 -3.67 -20.10 -0.68
C TYR A 86 -5.20 -20.10 -0.67
N SER A 87 -5.76 -19.53 0.40
CA SER A 87 -7.20 -19.36 0.58
C SER A 87 -7.77 -18.32 -0.39
N ARG A 88 -9.09 -18.35 -0.59
CA ARG A 88 -9.77 -17.35 -1.43
C ARG A 88 -9.63 -15.92 -0.89
N SER A 89 -9.63 -15.77 0.43
CA SER A 89 -9.46 -14.46 1.08
C SER A 89 -8.07 -13.91 0.83
N PHE A 90 -7.03 -14.76 0.83
CA PHE A 90 -5.68 -14.36 0.48
C PHE A 90 -5.62 -13.77 -0.93
N TYR A 91 -6.16 -14.47 -1.95
CA TYR A 91 -6.16 -13.94 -3.32
C TYR A 91 -6.88 -12.61 -3.46
N ARG A 92 -8.00 -12.42 -2.76
CA ARG A 92 -8.72 -11.13 -2.75
C ARG A 92 -7.88 -10.02 -2.14
N ALA A 93 -7.21 -10.30 -1.02
CA ALA A 93 -6.32 -9.35 -0.37
C ALA A 93 -5.13 -9.01 -1.28
N THR A 94 -4.48 -10.01 -1.88
CA THR A 94 -3.36 -9.80 -2.81
C THR A 94 -3.80 -9.02 -4.05
N TRP A 95 -4.99 -9.28 -4.60
CA TRP A 95 -5.54 -8.50 -5.71
C TRP A 95 -5.69 -7.03 -5.35
N ILE A 96 -6.28 -6.73 -4.19
CA ILE A 96 -6.45 -5.35 -3.71
C ILE A 96 -5.08 -4.69 -3.47
N LEU A 97 -4.17 -5.39 -2.79
CA LEU A 97 -2.84 -4.86 -2.48
C LEU A 97 -1.99 -4.62 -3.74
N THR A 98 -2.09 -5.49 -4.74
CA THR A 98 -1.38 -5.35 -6.03
C THR A 98 -1.94 -4.18 -6.82
N ALA A 99 -3.26 -4.00 -6.83
CA ALA A 99 -3.87 -2.83 -7.46
C ALA A 99 -3.46 -1.52 -6.78
N LEU A 100 -3.42 -1.51 -5.43
CA LEU A 100 -2.90 -0.38 -4.66
C LEU A 100 -1.44 -0.10 -4.99
N ASP A 101 -0.56 -1.11 -4.99
CA ASP A 101 0.85 -0.93 -5.37
C ASP A 101 0.98 -0.33 -6.76
N ALA A 102 0.29 -0.89 -7.75
CA ALA A 102 0.32 -0.41 -9.13
C ALA A 102 -0.14 1.06 -9.22
N GLY A 103 -1.20 1.43 -8.50
CA GLY A 103 -1.70 2.80 -8.48
C GLY A 103 -0.72 3.79 -7.85
N PHE A 104 -0.13 3.44 -6.72
CA PHE A 104 0.87 4.26 -6.03
C PHE A 104 2.15 4.41 -6.86
N PHE A 105 2.63 3.33 -7.47
CA PHE A 105 3.76 3.40 -8.39
C PHE A 105 3.50 4.26 -9.62
N THR A 106 2.28 4.25 -10.17
CA THR A 106 1.92 5.10 -11.31
C THR A 106 1.83 6.58 -10.91
N ALA A 107 1.38 6.88 -9.68
CA ALA A 107 1.31 8.25 -9.17
C ALA A 107 2.66 8.78 -8.64
N MET A 108 3.66 7.94 -8.40
CA MET A 108 4.93 8.30 -7.79
C MET A 108 5.64 9.50 -8.42
N PRO A 109 5.68 9.68 -9.77
CA PRO A 109 6.34 10.84 -10.40
C PRO A 109 5.64 12.18 -10.15
N LEU A 110 4.39 12.18 -9.64
CA LEU A 110 3.65 13.40 -9.34
C LEU A 110 4.28 14.12 -8.14
N LYS A 111 4.80 15.33 -8.39
CA LYS A 111 5.46 16.15 -7.34
C LYS A 111 4.48 16.72 -6.31
N PRO A 112 3.33 17.32 -6.70
CA PRO A 112 2.41 17.87 -5.70
C PRO A 112 1.82 16.75 -4.85
N LYS A 113 2.01 16.82 -3.53
CA LYS A 113 1.55 15.77 -2.61
C LYS A 113 0.05 15.52 -2.72
N TRP A 114 -0.76 16.57 -2.79
CA TRP A 114 -2.22 16.45 -2.93
C TRP A 114 -2.61 15.70 -4.21
N ALA A 115 -1.93 15.98 -5.34
CA ALA A 115 -2.19 15.34 -6.62
C ALA A 115 -1.77 13.88 -6.56
N ARG A 116 -0.58 13.59 -6.02
CA ARG A 116 -0.12 12.21 -5.82
C ARG A 116 -1.08 11.41 -4.94
N ASP A 117 -1.57 11.98 -3.85
CA ASP A 117 -2.50 11.32 -2.93
C ASP A 117 -3.86 11.04 -3.62
N PHE A 118 -4.37 11.96 -4.44
CA PHE A 118 -5.61 11.74 -5.19
C PHE A 118 -5.44 10.72 -6.33
N PHE A 119 -4.44 10.93 -7.19
CA PHE A 119 -4.21 10.08 -8.36
C PHE A 119 -3.76 8.66 -8.01
N SER A 120 -3.05 8.47 -6.89
CA SER A 120 -2.69 7.11 -6.41
C SER A 120 -3.94 6.27 -6.15
N ILE A 121 -4.99 6.84 -5.54
CA ILE A 121 -6.28 6.16 -5.33
C ILE A 121 -6.99 5.95 -6.67
N LEU A 122 -7.06 6.97 -7.53
CA LEU A 122 -7.71 6.86 -8.83
C LEU A 122 -7.09 5.75 -9.69
N PHE A 123 -5.76 5.70 -9.77
CA PHE A 123 -5.05 4.65 -10.49
C PHE A 123 -5.22 3.28 -9.81
N SER A 124 -5.29 3.22 -8.48
CA SER A 124 -5.58 1.97 -7.78
C SER A 124 -6.96 1.41 -8.15
N VAL A 125 -7.99 2.27 -8.27
CA VAL A 125 -9.32 1.86 -8.74
C VAL A 125 -9.26 1.35 -10.18
N TYR A 126 -8.52 2.02 -11.06
CA TYR A 126 -8.26 1.52 -12.41
C TYR A 126 -7.63 0.12 -12.38
N TYR A 127 -6.59 -0.09 -11.56
CA TYR A 127 -5.90 -1.37 -11.47
C TYR A 127 -6.69 -2.47 -10.75
N LEU A 128 -7.67 -2.13 -9.91
CA LEU A 128 -8.64 -3.11 -9.39
C LEU A 128 -9.46 -3.72 -10.53
N ILE A 129 -9.89 -2.87 -11.48
CA ILE A 129 -10.65 -3.30 -12.66
C ILE A 129 -9.73 -4.06 -13.63
N PHE A 130 -8.52 -3.56 -13.87
CA PHE A 130 -7.55 -4.14 -14.80
C PHE A 130 -6.41 -4.90 -14.08
N ALA A 131 -6.76 -6.02 -13.42
CA ALA A 131 -5.84 -6.81 -12.60
C ALA A 131 -4.57 -7.28 -13.34
N ASP A 132 -4.68 -7.76 -14.58
CA ASP A 132 -3.52 -8.20 -15.38
C ASP A 132 -2.51 -7.05 -15.60
N ALA A 133 -3.00 -5.81 -15.78
CA ALA A 133 -2.14 -4.64 -15.93
C ALA A 133 -1.48 -4.23 -14.60
N ALA A 134 -2.18 -4.45 -13.49
CA ALA A 134 -1.66 -4.21 -12.14
C ALA A 134 -0.49 -5.16 -11.83
N GLU A 135 -0.70 -6.46 -12.06
CA GLU A 135 0.32 -7.50 -11.89
C GLU A 135 1.54 -7.21 -12.75
N GLU A 136 1.35 -6.86 -14.03
CA GLU A 136 2.46 -6.53 -14.92
C GLU A 136 3.26 -5.33 -14.45
N LYS A 137 2.58 -4.25 -14.03
CA LYS A 137 3.20 -3.04 -13.52
C LYS A 137 4.03 -3.32 -12.28
N VAL A 138 3.45 -4.03 -11.30
CA VAL A 138 4.11 -4.38 -10.04
C VAL A 138 5.28 -5.32 -10.29
N ARG A 139 5.13 -6.32 -11.16
CA ARG A 139 6.19 -7.27 -11.51
C ARG A 139 7.43 -6.57 -12.09
N ARG A 140 7.22 -5.65 -13.05
CA ARG A 140 8.33 -4.88 -13.66
C ARG A 140 9.09 -4.05 -12.63
N ILE A 141 8.37 -3.40 -11.72
CA ILE A 141 8.98 -2.54 -10.69
C ILE A 141 9.72 -3.40 -9.65
N ARG A 142 9.10 -4.49 -9.18
CA ARG A 142 9.72 -5.38 -8.20
C ARG A 142 10.98 -6.06 -8.71
N ALA A 143 11.12 -6.26 -10.02
CA ALA A 143 12.33 -6.80 -10.63
C ALA A 143 13.56 -5.89 -10.46
N THR A 144 13.37 -4.57 -10.34
CA THR A 144 14.44 -3.57 -10.19
C THR A 144 14.06 -2.54 -9.12
N ILE A 145 13.64 -3.02 -7.95
CA ILE A 145 13.03 -2.17 -6.93
C ILE A 145 14.05 -1.21 -6.31
N SER A 146 13.70 0.08 -6.27
CA SER A 146 14.45 1.07 -5.49
C SER A 146 13.93 1.19 -4.06
N ILE A 147 14.74 1.76 -3.16
CA ILE A 147 14.34 2.01 -1.76
C ILE A 147 13.11 2.92 -1.70
N GLU A 148 13.06 3.96 -2.54
CA GLU A 148 11.90 4.86 -2.59
C GLU A 148 10.63 4.15 -3.06
N GLN A 149 10.74 3.22 -4.01
CA GLN A 149 9.61 2.42 -4.46
C GLN A 149 9.16 1.46 -3.35
N MET A 150 10.10 0.84 -2.63
CA MET A 150 9.78 0.00 -1.48
C MET A 150 9.05 0.79 -0.39
N ARG A 151 9.58 1.96 0.01
CA ARG A 151 8.93 2.87 0.96
C ARG A 151 7.55 3.32 0.45
N CYS A 152 7.42 3.69 -0.82
CA CYS A 152 6.14 4.07 -1.42
C CYS A 152 5.08 2.95 -1.31
N SER A 153 5.48 1.70 -1.57
CA SER A 153 4.60 0.53 -1.47
C SER A 153 4.26 0.18 -0.02
N TRP A 154 5.22 0.26 0.91
CA TRP A 154 4.99 -0.20 2.28
C TRP A 154 4.36 0.87 3.18
N GLU A 155 4.56 2.14 2.86
CA GLU A 155 4.13 3.27 3.68
C GLU A 155 2.84 3.94 3.17
N LYS A 156 2.27 3.44 2.08
CA LYS A 156 1.05 3.95 1.43
C LYS A 156 -0.11 4.18 2.39
N GLY A 157 -0.28 3.32 3.39
CA GLY A 157 -1.35 3.42 4.39
C GLY A 157 -1.30 4.70 5.22
N TYR A 158 -0.11 5.16 5.61
CA TYR A 158 0.04 6.38 6.42
C TYR A 158 0.40 7.62 5.59
N GLN A 159 1.15 7.46 4.49
CA GLN A 159 1.59 8.58 3.67
C GLN A 159 0.43 9.24 2.92
N ASN A 160 -0.52 8.43 2.42
CA ASN A 160 -1.68 8.92 1.70
C ASN A 160 -2.74 9.41 2.69
N MET A 161 -3.18 10.66 2.52
CA MET A 161 -4.16 11.28 3.40
C MET A 161 -5.49 10.49 3.48
N PHE A 162 -5.99 9.96 2.35
CA PHE A 162 -7.25 9.24 2.30
C PHE A 162 -7.16 7.89 3.01
N LEU A 163 -6.12 7.09 2.71
CA LEU A 163 -5.93 5.78 3.36
C LEU A 163 -5.69 5.92 4.85
N ARG A 164 -4.88 6.91 5.27
CA ARG A 164 -4.62 7.17 6.68
C ARG A 164 -5.89 7.52 7.42
N THR A 165 -6.70 8.42 6.87
CA THR A 165 -7.94 8.87 7.50
C THR A 165 -8.97 7.73 7.56
N PHE A 166 -9.12 6.99 6.46
CA PHE A 166 -10.00 5.82 6.40
C PHE A 166 -9.60 4.76 7.42
N SER A 167 -8.31 4.39 7.46
CA SER A 167 -7.79 3.39 8.40
C SER A 167 -8.02 3.80 9.85
N ARG A 168 -7.80 5.09 10.17
CA ARG A 168 -7.99 5.63 11.52
C ARG A 168 -9.45 5.61 11.97
N ILE A 169 -10.38 5.94 11.09
CA ILE A 169 -11.81 5.99 11.42
C ILE A 169 -12.39 4.58 11.55
N MET A 170 -11.96 3.66 10.68
CA MET A 170 -12.58 2.34 10.58
C MET A 170 -12.02 1.30 11.55
N PHE A 171 -10.70 1.33 11.81
CA PHE A 171 -10.03 0.22 12.50
C PHE A 171 -9.37 0.61 13.83
N GLN A 172 -8.96 1.88 13.98
CA GLN A 172 -8.20 2.29 15.15
C GLN A 172 -9.08 2.93 16.23
N PRO A 173 -8.81 2.65 17.52
CA PRO A 173 -9.48 3.35 18.60
C PRO A 173 -9.09 4.84 18.66
N ARG A 174 -9.99 5.65 19.22
CA ARG A 174 -9.69 7.05 19.58
C ARG A 174 -8.61 7.08 20.67
N MET A 175 -7.59 7.89 20.43
CA MET A 175 -6.50 8.17 21.37
C MET A 175 -6.62 9.61 21.83
N ASN A 176 -6.38 9.87 23.12
CA ASN A 176 -6.37 11.21 23.68
C ASN A 176 -5.01 11.89 23.45
N ILE A 177 -3.92 11.12 23.51
CA ILE A 177 -2.59 11.55 23.07
C ILE A 177 -2.22 10.75 21.85
N ARG A 178 -1.95 11.47 20.76
CA ARG A 178 -1.44 10.95 19.48
C ARG A 178 -0.56 12.03 18.87
N ASP A 179 0.62 12.18 19.42
CA ASP A 179 1.55 13.22 19.02
C ASP A 179 2.96 12.69 18.88
N THR A 180 3.85 13.60 18.53
CA THR A 180 5.24 13.32 18.28
C THR A 180 6.08 14.28 19.10
N ILE A 181 7.11 13.76 19.75
CA ILE A 181 8.11 14.53 20.47
C ILE A 181 9.50 14.21 19.92
N ILE A 182 10.45 15.10 20.18
CA ILE A 182 11.84 14.94 19.79
C ILE A 182 12.66 14.72 21.06
N ILE A 183 13.49 13.69 21.06
CA ILE A 183 14.40 13.39 22.17
C ILE A 183 15.85 13.55 21.69
N ASP A 184 16.60 14.35 22.44
CA ASP A 184 18.03 14.53 22.20
C ASP A 184 18.81 13.28 22.58
N ARG A 185 19.78 12.93 21.73
CA ARG A 185 20.68 11.79 21.96
C ARG A 185 22.00 12.25 22.59
N PRO A 186 22.65 11.41 23.40
CA PRO A 186 23.99 11.67 23.90
C PRO A 186 25.02 11.84 22.77
N ASN A 187 26.16 12.46 23.09
CA ASN A 187 27.32 12.62 22.20
C ASN A 187 27.05 13.40 20.90
N ASP A 188 26.18 14.43 20.96
CA ASP A 188 25.85 15.31 19.83
C ASP A 188 25.34 14.57 18.59
N LYS A 189 24.77 13.36 18.80
CA LYS A 189 24.07 12.61 17.76
C LYS A 189 22.75 13.32 17.43
N PRO A 190 22.27 13.25 16.17
CA PRO A 190 21.03 13.92 15.79
C PRO A 190 19.86 13.37 16.62
N PRO A 191 18.88 14.22 16.96
CA PRO A 191 17.80 13.82 17.85
C PRO A 191 16.84 12.85 17.16
N THR A 192 16.15 12.05 17.97
CA THR A 192 15.22 11.01 17.50
C THR A 192 13.78 11.46 17.70
N GLU A 193 12.98 11.26 16.65
CA GLU A 193 11.54 11.48 16.69
C GLU A 193 10.85 10.28 17.37
N ILE A 194 9.91 10.55 18.28
CA ILE A 194 9.18 9.52 19.02
C ILE A 194 7.69 9.80 18.97
N TYR A 195 6.90 8.77 18.73
CA TYR A 195 5.44 8.84 18.71
C TYR A 195 4.88 8.38 20.04
N ARG A 196 3.93 9.15 20.58
CA ARG A 196 3.23 8.82 21.81
C ARG A 196 1.78 8.51 21.53
N TYR A 197 1.32 7.38 22.04
CA TYR A 197 -0.07 6.94 21.96
C TYR A 197 -0.59 6.67 23.37
N TYR A 198 -1.67 7.34 23.76
CA TYR A 198 -2.31 7.13 25.04
C TYR A 198 -3.82 7.30 24.93
N ALA A 199 -4.56 6.33 25.46
CA ALA A 199 -6.01 6.26 25.33
C ALA A 199 -6.76 6.88 26.51
N ARG A 200 -6.11 7.12 27.66
CA ARG A 200 -6.75 7.68 28.86
C ARG A 200 -6.62 9.21 28.89
N SER A 201 -7.14 9.83 29.94
CA SER A 201 -7.12 11.28 30.12
C SER A 201 -5.68 11.82 30.11
N PRO A 202 -5.34 12.84 29.30
CA PRO A 202 -3.98 13.35 29.17
C PRO A 202 -3.31 13.72 30.50
N GLU A 203 -4.09 14.16 31.49
CA GLU A 203 -3.63 14.55 32.82
C GLU A 203 -2.99 13.36 33.55
N THR A 204 -3.54 12.16 33.34
CA THR A 204 -3.04 10.91 33.95
C THR A 204 -1.80 10.36 33.26
N PHE A 205 -1.40 10.90 32.10
CA PHE A 205 -0.23 10.41 31.36
C PHE A 205 1.02 10.44 32.25
N SER A 206 1.24 11.56 32.94
CA SER A 206 2.44 11.78 33.74
C SER A 206 2.56 10.91 35.00
N ASP A 207 1.45 10.36 35.47
CA ASP A 207 1.37 9.53 36.68
C ASP A 207 1.69 8.05 36.43
N ASN A 208 1.74 7.65 35.15
CA ASN A 208 2.13 6.29 34.76
C ASN A 208 3.58 6.03 35.14
N ASP A 209 3.83 4.82 35.65
CA ASP A 209 5.16 4.28 35.90
C ASP A 209 5.51 3.14 34.93
N THR A 210 4.57 2.69 34.11
CA THR A 210 4.75 1.58 33.18
C THR A 210 4.45 2.05 31.77
N ILE A 211 5.34 1.74 30.83
CA ILE A 211 5.16 2.07 29.40
C ILE A 211 5.37 0.84 28.53
N ILE A 212 4.82 0.91 27.33
CA ILE A 212 5.12 -0.01 26.24
C ILE A 212 6.06 0.71 25.27
N LEU A 213 7.31 0.26 25.17
CA LEU A 213 8.30 0.80 24.25
C LEU A 213 8.29 -0.03 22.95
N ASN A 214 7.84 0.58 21.86
CA ASN A 214 7.73 -0.03 20.56
C ASN A 214 8.90 0.31 19.64
N ILE A 215 9.51 -0.73 19.07
CA ILE A 215 10.48 -0.63 17.99
C ILE A 215 9.82 -1.16 16.71
N PRO A 216 9.38 -0.27 15.79
CA PRO A 216 8.63 -0.67 14.61
C PRO A 216 9.47 -1.46 13.62
N GLY A 217 8.90 -2.50 13.01
CA GLY A 217 9.51 -3.22 11.90
C GLY A 217 9.58 -2.41 10.59
N GLY A 218 10.23 -2.99 9.60
CA GLY A 218 10.37 -2.44 8.24
C GLY A 218 11.65 -2.84 7.51
N GLY A 219 12.30 -3.92 7.92
CA GLY A 219 13.58 -4.39 7.41
C GLY A 219 14.72 -3.40 7.67
N PHE A 220 14.62 -2.57 8.72
CA PHE A 220 15.46 -1.39 8.96
C PHE A 220 15.46 -0.32 7.86
N VAL A 221 14.71 -0.48 6.77
CA VAL A 221 14.77 0.37 5.57
C VAL A 221 13.53 1.24 5.40
N ALA A 222 12.37 0.78 5.87
CA ALA A 222 11.08 1.43 5.66
C ALA A 222 10.22 1.43 6.94
N MET A 223 8.99 1.91 6.82
CA MET A 223 7.91 1.80 7.81
C MET A 223 8.21 2.53 9.13
N PRO A 224 7.88 3.83 9.22
CA PRO A 224 7.93 4.56 10.49
C PRO A 224 6.78 4.12 11.43
N PRO A 225 6.78 4.56 12.70
CA PRO A 225 5.73 4.23 13.67
C PRO A 225 4.28 4.31 13.19
N PRO A 226 3.86 5.29 12.36
CA PRO A 226 2.51 5.35 11.83
C PRO A 226 2.05 4.12 11.03
N CYS A 227 2.97 3.33 10.45
CA CYS A 227 2.63 2.08 9.75
C CYS A 227 2.17 0.96 10.70
N HIS A 228 2.49 1.09 11.98
CA HIS A 228 2.24 0.10 13.03
C HIS A 228 1.17 0.55 14.02
N GLU A 229 0.46 1.65 13.72
CA GLU A 229 -0.55 2.26 14.60
C GLU A 229 -1.69 1.29 14.96
N ASP A 230 -2.06 0.37 14.08
CA ASP A 230 -3.21 -0.51 14.29
C ASP A 230 -3.07 -1.38 15.57
N PRO A 231 -2.07 -2.28 15.68
CA PRO A 231 -1.91 -3.07 16.91
C PRO A 231 -1.61 -2.23 18.15
N ILE A 232 -0.73 -1.22 18.03
CA ILE A 232 -0.26 -0.47 19.20
C ILE A 232 -1.35 0.42 19.82
N THR A 233 -2.25 0.98 19.01
CA THR A 233 -3.35 1.80 19.53
C THR A 233 -4.42 0.94 20.22
N HIS A 234 -4.66 -0.29 19.74
CA HIS A 234 -5.48 -1.28 20.43
C HIS A 234 -4.86 -1.68 21.77
N TRP A 235 -3.55 -1.92 21.82
CA TRP A 235 -2.84 -2.21 23.07
C TRP A 235 -2.89 -1.04 24.05
N ALA A 236 -2.67 0.20 23.60
CA ALA A 236 -2.80 1.39 24.43
C ALA A 236 -4.21 1.50 25.05
N LYS A 237 -5.26 1.20 24.29
CA LYS A 237 -6.64 1.22 24.78
C LYS A 237 -6.93 0.10 25.77
N HIS A 238 -6.53 -1.14 25.45
CA HIS A 238 -6.83 -2.31 26.27
C HIS A 238 -6.05 -2.32 27.58
N THR A 239 -4.75 -2.01 27.54
CA THR A 239 -3.89 -1.98 28.73
C THR A 239 -4.07 -0.69 29.53
N GLY A 240 -4.46 0.40 28.86
CA GLY A 240 -4.45 1.73 29.46
C GLY A 240 -3.05 2.30 29.65
N LEU A 241 -1.99 1.65 29.16
CA LEU A 241 -0.61 2.10 29.28
C LEU A 241 -0.23 3.06 28.13
N PRO A 242 0.67 4.03 28.38
CA PRO A 242 1.33 4.78 27.31
C PRO A 242 2.13 3.86 26.40
N VAL A 243 1.94 4.01 25.08
CA VAL A 243 2.81 3.39 24.07
C VAL A 243 3.72 4.46 23.47
N ILE A 244 5.02 4.17 23.50
CA ILE A 244 6.10 5.04 23.03
C ILE A 244 6.77 4.33 21.86
N SER A 245 6.64 4.84 20.64
CA SER A 245 7.18 4.21 19.44
C SER A 245 8.34 5.00 18.85
N ILE A 246 9.51 4.37 18.77
CA ILE A 246 10.76 5.02 18.36
C ILE A 246 10.82 5.11 16.83
N ASN A 247 10.93 6.32 16.27
CA ASN A 247 11.16 6.51 14.83
C ASN A 247 12.67 6.54 14.54
N TYR A 248 13.33 5.39 14.73
CA TYR A 248 14.75 5.24 14.45
C TYR A 248 15.06 5.46 12.96
N LYS A 249 16.26 5.96 12.67
CA LYS A 249 16.72 6.26 11.32
C LYS A 249 16.91 4.98 10.51
N LYS A 250 16.56 5.04 9.23
CA LYS A 250 16.51 3.87 8.36
C LYS A 250 17.76 3.77 7.47
N ALA A 251 18.11 2.53 7.11
CA ALA A 251 19.08 2.24 6.08
C ALA A 251 18.49 2.58 4.69
N PRO A 252 19.34 2.86 3.68
CA PRO A 252 20.81 2.88 3.73
C PRO A 252 21.42 4.17 4.30
N GLU A 253 20.63 5.23 4.47
CA GLU A 253 21.13 6.53 4.93
C GLU A 253 21.80 6.43 6.31
N TYR A 254 21.26 5.56 7.17
CA TYR A 254 21.81 5.22 8.47
C TYR A 254 21.94 3.71 8.58
N SER A 255 23.08 3.19 8.14
CA SER A 255 23.38 1.76 8.11
C SER A 255 23.70 1.21 9.51
N PHE A 256 23.69 -0.11 9.65
CA PHE A 256 24.11 -0.79 10.87
C PHE A 256 25.50 -0.26 11.35
N PRO A 257 25.70 -0.01 12.66
CA PRO A 257 24.83 -0.31 13.79
C PRO A 257 23.85 0.82 14.19
N TRP A 258 23.70 1.86 13.38
CA TRP A 258 23.01 3.09 13.77
C TRP A 258 21.61 2.90 14.36
N PRO A 259 20.68 2.15 13.74
CA PRO A 259 19.33 1.97 14.27
C PRO A 259 19.30 1.39 15.68
N ILE A 260 20.23 0.47 15.96
CA ILE A 260 20.32 -0.24 17.24
C ILE A 260 20.86 0.69 18.32
N GLU A 261 21.93 1.42 18.01
CA GLU A 261 22.47 2.44 18.92
C GLU A 261 21.43 3.52 19.22
N GLU A 262 20.64 3.91 18.22
CA GLU A 262 19.59 4.90 18.41
C GLU A 262 18.48 4.41 19.34
N CYS A 263 17.97 3.21 19.13
CA CYS A 263 17.01 2.61 20.05
C CYS A 263 17.58 2.45 21.47
N PHE A 264 18.85 2.07 21.60
CA PHE A 264 19.52 1.89 22.88
C PHE A 264 19.76 3.23 23.63
N ASP A 265 20.18 4.27 22.91
CA ASP A 265 20.36 5.62 23.47
C ASP A 265 19.02 6.15 24.01
N ILE A 266 17.94 5.97 23.25
CA ILE A 266 16.59 6.38 23.67
C ILE A 266 16.10 5.57 24.87
N TYR A 267 16.26 4.24 24.85
CA TYR A 267 15.94 3.40 26.00
C TYR A 267 16.68 3.86 27.26
N THR A 268 17.98 4.10 27.14
CA THR A 268 18.82 4.55 28.26
C THR A 268 18.40 5.92 28.77
N SER A 269 18.12 6.88 27.89
CA SER A 269 17.58 8.20 28.28
C SER A 269 16.25 8.10 29.02
N ILE A 270 15.35 7.21 28.58
CA ILE A 270 14.07 6.98 29.27
C ILE A 270 14.32 6.43 30.69
N VAL A 271 15.18 5.43 30.84
CA VAL A 271 15.50 4.84 32.14
C VAL A 271 16.16 5.85 33.08
N GLN A 272 17.20 6.55 32.61
CA GLN A 272 17.96 7.52 33.40
C GLN A 272 17.10 8.69 33.88
N THR A 273 16.17 9.15 33.03
CA THR A 273 15.27 10.26 33.38
C THR A 273 13.99 9.79 34.07
N LYS A 274 13.85 8.49 34.36
CA LYS A 274 12.62 7.89 34.91
C LYS A 274 11.38 8.26 34.09
N GLY A 275 11.55 8.33 32.76
CA GLY A 275 10.51 8.71 31.80
C GLY A 275 10.20 10.21 31.71
N LYS A 276 10.92 11.09 32.41
CA LYS A 276 10.70 12.54 32.29
C LYS A 276 10.87 13.03 30.85
N VAL A 277 11.81 12.44 30.11
CA VAL A 277 12.08 12.80 28.70
C VAL A 277 10.91 12.51 27.74
N ILE A 278 10.01 11.58 28.11
CA ILE A 278 8.80 11.27 27.32
C ILE A 278 7.53 11.94 27.87
N GLY A 279 7.65 12.72 28.96
CA GLY A 279 6.55 13.44 29.61
C GLY A 279 5.96 12.74 30.84
N LEU A 280 6.63 11.73 31.41
CA LEU A 280 6.24 11.20 32.73
C LEU A 280 6.73 12.10 33.87
N SER A 281 6.20 11.90 35.07
CA SER A 281 6.54 12.70 36.25
C SER A 281 8.00 12.55 36.72
N GLY A 282 8.65 11.42 36.41
CA GLY A 282 10.01 11.10 36.89
C GLY A 282 10.11 10.78 38.38
N LYS A 283 8.99 10.75 39.12
CA LYS A 283 8.97 10.50 40.57
C LYS A 283 9.08 9.02 40.93
N LYS A 284 8.50 8.16 40.08
CA LYS A 284 8.46 6.70 40.26
C LYS A 284 9.56 6.04 39.42
N ASN A 285 9.99 4.84 39.82
CA ASN A 285 10.81 4.02 38.93
C ASN A 285 9.97 3.56 37.75
N ILE A 286 10.56 3.57 36.55
CA ILE A 286 9.86 3.22 35.32
C ILE A 286 9.99 1.72 35.03
N ASN A 287 8.87 1.09 34.70
CA ASN A 287 8.79 -0.26 34.14
C ASN A 287 8.59 -0.15 32.63
N ILE A 288 9.43 -0.84 31.85
CA ILE A 288 9.39 -0.76 30.39
C ILE A 288 9.09 -2.15 29.83
N ILE A 289 7.96 -2.27 29.13
CA ILE A 289 7.61 -3.45 28.34
C ILE A 289 8.10 -3.18 26.92
N VAL A 290 9.13 -3.90 26.48
CA VAL A 290 9.67 -3.74 25.12
C VAL A 290 8.89 -4.64 24.16
N ILE A 291 8.44 -4.07 23.05
CA ILE A 291 7.78 -4.76 21.95
C ILE A 291 8.45 -4.40 20.62
N GLY A 292 8.36 -5.30 19.66
CA GLY A 292 8.77 -5.05 18.29
C GLY A 292 8.20 -6.12 17.36
N ASP A 293 8.09 -5.79 16.09
CA ASP A 293 7.61 -6.69 15.05
C ASP A 293 8.64 -6.76 13.92
N SER A 294 9.13 -7.97 13.61
CA SER A 294 10.17 -8.15 12.59
C SER A 294 11.48 -7.41 12.92
N ALA A 295 12.06 -6.71 11.94
CA ALA A 295 13.33 -5.99 11.97
C ALA A 295 13.13 -4.54 11.54
#